data_AF-A0A957RTH1-F1
#
_entry.id   AF-A0A957RTH1-F1
#
_cell.length_a   1.000
_cell.length_b   1.000
_cell.length_c   1.000
_cell.angle_alpha   90.00
_cell.angle_beta   90.00
_cell.angle_gamma   90.00
#
_symmetry.space_group_name_H-M   'P 1'
#
loop_
_entity.id
_entity.type
_entity.pdbx_description
1 polymer ?
#
loop_
_entity_poly.entity_id
_entity_poly.type
_entity_poly.pdbx_seq_one_letter_code
_entity_poly.pdbx_strand_id
1 'polypeptide(L)'
;IDSPAGIEHGFSTAIAPADRVLIVTTSDVSALRDADKVIYLLERDWRYQPGLVINRYNQRLVNSGEMRGIDDVLDILAIDLMGVVPEDERLMLSTDRGTPAAFDRRMSVRRAYENIARRVMGNNVPLTDYYRPGFRGWLARLFGR
;
A
#
# COMPACT_ATOMS: atom_id res chain seq x y z
N ILE A 1 10.45 2.05 -12.65
CA ILE A 1 9.87 1.86 -14.00
C ILE A 1 8.40 1.62 -13.78
N ASP A 2 7.51 2.44 -14.33
CA ASP A 2 6.08 2.14 -14.27
C ASP A 2 5.80 0.95 -15.21
N SER A 3 5.13 -0.06 -14.69
CA SER A 3 5.04 -1.38 -15.31
C SER A 3 3.59 -1.75 -15.55
N PRO A 4 3.27 -2.45 -16.66
CA PRO A 4 1.91 -2.91 -16.90
C PRO A 4 1.45 -3.83 -15.77
N ALA A 5 0.16 -3.78 -15.46
CA ALA A 5 -0.45 -4.69 -14.49
C ALA A 5 -0.46 -6.13 -15.04
N GLY A 6 -0.49 -7.10 -14.12
CA GLY A 6 -0.55 -8.52 -14.48
C GLY A 6 0.81 -9.13 -14.85
N ILE A 7 0.77 -10.24 -15.58
CA ILE A 7 1.91 -11.17 -15.76
C ILE A 7 2.27 -11.35 -17.24
N GLU A 8 1.88 -10.38 -18.06
CA GLU A 8 1.99 -10.42 -19.51
C GLU A 8 3.41 -10.07 -20.00
N HIS A 9 3.68 -10.19 -21.30
CA HIS A 9 5.01 -9.95 -21.87
C HIS A 9 5.62 -8.58 -21.54
N GLY A 10 4.80 -7.54 -21.36
CA GLY A 10 5.25 -6.21 -20.95
C GLY A 10 5.82 -6.18 -19.53
N PHE A 11 5.34 -7.04 -18.63
CA PHE A 11 5.80 -7.15 -17.25
C PHE A 11 7.25 -7.66 -17.18
N SER A 12 7.55 -8.76 -17.89
CA SER A 12 8.91 -9.33 -17.94
C SER A 12 9.95 -8.34 -18.47
N THR A 13 9.57 -7.53 -19.47
CA THR A 13 10.45 -6.49 -20.02
C THR A 13 10.75 -5.40 -18.99
N ALA A 14 9.76 -4.99 -18.21
CA ALA A 14 9.91 -3.94 -17.21
C ALA A 14 10.74 -4.38 -16.00
N ILE A 15 10.69 -5.67 -15.65
CA ILE A 15 11.41 -6.24 -14.49
C ILE A 15 12.84 -6.65 -14.81
N ALA A 16 13.15 -7.03 -16.05
CA ALA A 16 14.49 -7.48 -16.44
C ALA A 16 15.64 -6.56 -15.95
N PRO A 17 15.53 -5.21 -15.97
CA PRO A 17 16.58 -4.32 -15.47
C PRO A 17 16.39 -3.85 -14.02
N ALA A 18 15.38 -4.34 -13.28
CA ALA A 18 15.02 -3.77 -11.98
C ALA A 18 15.89 -4.34 -10.84
N ASP A 19 16.51 -3.49 -10.02
CA ASP A 19 17.22 -3.93 -8.80
C ASP A 19 16.27 -4.23 -7.63
N ARG A 20 15.08 -3.62 -7.65
CA ARG A 20 14.04 -3.74 -6.62
C ARG A 20 12.67 -3.63 -7.26
N VAL A 21 11.71 -4.35 -6.70
CA VAL A 21 10.31 -4.35 -7.15
C VAL A 21 9.41 -3.86 -6.02
N LEU A 22 8.45 -3.01 -6.36
CA LEU A 22 7.38 -2.58 -5.46
C LEU A 22 6.04 -2.96 -6.06
N ILE A 23 5.24 -3.68 -5.30
CA ILE A 23 3.85 -3.98 -5.65
C ILE A 23 2.95 -2.94 -4.99
N VAL A 24 2.12 -2.30 -5.81
CA VAL A 24 1.10 -1.36 -5.34
C VAL A 24 -0.25 -2.04 -5.51
N THR A 25 -1.00 -2.20 -4.42
CA THR A 25 -2.32 -2.85 -4.45
C THR A 25 -3.29 -2.20 -3.48
N THR A 26 -4.58 -2.39 -3.69
CA THR A 26 -5.64 -2.06 -2.73
C THR A 26 -5.84 -3.23 -1.77
N SER A 27 -6.50 -2.98 -0.64
CA SER A 27 -6.73 -4.01 0.39
C SER A 27 -8.03 -4.81 0.19
N ASP A 28 -8.66 -4.72 -0.98
CA ASP A 28 -9.79 -5.58 -1.33
C ASP A 28 -9.34 -6.99 -1.73
N VAL A 29 -10.24 -7.97 -1.58
CA VAL A 29 -9.91 -9.39 -1.74
C VAL A 29 -9.45 -9.74 -3.16
N SER A 30 -10.01 -9.11 -4.19
CA SER A 30 -9.59 -9.33 -5.58
C SER A 30 -8.16 -8.88 -5.81
N ALA A 31 -7.84 -7.64 -5.43
CA ALA A 31 -6.53 -7.06 -5.64
C ALA A 31 -5.43 -7.81 -4.87
N LEU A 32 -5.72 -8.30 -3.67
CA LEU A 32 -4.79 -9.13 -2.89
C LEU A 32 -4.50 -10.48 -3.57
N ARG A 33 -5.52 -11.15 -4.14
CA ARG A 33 -5.31 -12.40 -4.88
C ARG A 33 -4.45 -12.23 -6.12
N ASP A 34 -4.59 -11.10 -6.80
CA ASP A 34 -3.76 -10.81 -7.97
C ASP A 34 -2.34 -10.41 -7.59
N ALA A 35 -2.18 -9.65 -6.48
CA ALA A 35 -0.87 -9.37 -5.91
C ALA A 35 -0.13 -10.65 -5.51
N ASP A 36 -0.81 -11.60 -4.85
CA ASP A 36 -0.24 -12.90 -4.46
C ASP A 36 0.33 -13.69 -5.65
N LYS A 37 -0.41 -13.75 -6.77
CA LYS A 37 0.07 -14.38 -8.01
C LYS A 37 1.34 -13.70 -8.54
N VAL A 38 1.39 -12.36 -8.50
CA VAL A 38 2.54 -11.59 -8.96
C VAL A 38 3.75 -11.83 -8.06
N ILE A 39 3.55 -11.87 -6.74
CA ILE A 39 4.60 -12.20 -5.77
C ILE A 39 5.17 -13.58 -6.08
N TYR A 40 4.30 -14.59 -6.20
CA TYR A 40 4.71 -15.96 -6.51
C TYR A 40 5.58 -16.03 -7.78
N LEU A 41 5.21 -15.30 -8.84
CA LEU A 41 5.96 -15.28 -10.09
C LEU A 41 7.32 -14.56 -9.95
N LEU A 42 7.34 -13.43 -9.25
CA LEU A 42 8.58 -12.69 -8.96
C LEU A 42 9.59 -13.54 -8.18
N GLU A 43 9.12 -14.29 -7.19
CA GLU A 43 9.95 -15.19 -6.40
C GLU A 43 10.43 -16.39 -7.22
N ARG A 44 9.55 -17.00 -8.00
CA ARG A 44 9.85 -18.19 -8.80
C ARG A 44 10.83 -17.91 -9.93
N ASP A 45 10.56 -16.89 -10.73
CA ASP A 45 11.22 -16.66 -12.02
C ASP A 45 12.39 -15.66 -11.92
N TRP A 46 12.33 -14.73 -10.96
CA TRP A 46 13.35 -13.68 -10.78
C TRP A 46 14.03 -13.68 -9.42
N ARG A 47 13.57 -14.49 -8.46
CA ARG A 47 14.08 -14.51 -7.07
C ARG A 47 14.05 -13.14 -6.39
N TYR A 48 13.08 -12.31 -6.75
CA TYR A 48 12.83 -11.04 -6.08
C TYR A 48 11.86 -11.24 -4.93
N GLN A 49 12.18 -10.62 -3.80
CA GLN A 49 11.22 -10.38 -2.72
C GLN A 49 10.72 -8.94 -2.84
N PRO A 50 9.50 -8.71 -3.35
CA PRO A 50 9.00 -7.36 -3.59
C PRO A 50 8.60 -6.67 -2.28
N GLY A 51 8.68 -5.34 -2.28
CA GLY A 51 8.07 -4.52 -1.22
C GLY A 51 6.59 -4.22 -1.54
N LEU A 52 5.77 -4.06 -0.52
CA LEU A 52 4.34 -3.79 -0.62
C LEU A 52 3.99 -2.33 -0.33
N VAL A 53 3.15 -1.74 -1.16
CA VAL A 53 2.44 -0.49 -0.87
C VAL A 53 0.94 -0.74 -0.94
N ILE A 54 0.25 -0.54 0.19
CA ILE A 54 -1.22 -0.58 0.24
C ILE A 54 -1.73 0.81 -0.14
N ASN A 55 -2.42 0.91 -1.27
CA ASN A 55 -2.98 2.16 -1.76
C ASN A 55 -4.48 2.28 -1.45
N ARG A 56 -4.99 3.51 -1.41
CA ARG A 56 -6.40 3.85 -1.12
C ARG A 56 -6.94 3.15 0.13
N TYR A 57 -6.13 3.06 1.19
CA TYR A 57 -6.58 2.46 2.44
C TYR A 57 -7.69 3.30 3.08
N ASN A 58 -8.83 2.67 3.38
CA ASN A 58 -9.98 3.33 3.96
C ASN A 58 -10.51 2.53 5.16
N GLN A 59 -10.35 3.08 6.36
CA GLN A 59 -10.75 2.42 7.60
C GLN A 59 -12.27 2.12 7.66
N ARG A 60 -13.12 2.92 7.00
CA ARG A 60 -14.56 2.65 6.97
C ARG A 60 -14.87 1.40 6.16
N LEU A 61 -14.21 1.22 5.03
CA LEU A 61 -14.35 0.03 4.17
C LEU A 61 -13.75 -1.21 4.83
N VAL A 62 -12.70 -1.04 5.64
CA VAL A 62 -12.19 -2.12 6.49
C VAL A 62 -13.23 -2.54 7.52
N ASN A 63 -13.85 -1.57 8.20
CA ASN A 63 -14.88 -1.86 9.20
C ASN A 63 -16.16 -2.47 8.61
N SER A 64 -16.50 -2.17 7.35
CA SER A 64 -17.63 -2.80 6.64
C SER A 64 -17.30 -4.18 6.08
N GLY A 65 -16.02 -4.59 6.09
CA GLY A 65 -15.56 -5.87 5.55
C GLY A 65 -15.31 -5.88 4.05
N GLU A 66 -15.42 -4.73 3.38
CA GLU A 66 -15.12 -4.57 1.95
C GLU A 66 -13.60 -4.54 1.67
N MET A 67 -12.82 -4.06 2.65
CA MET A 67 -11.36 -4.07 2.63
C MET A 67 -10.79 -4.85 3.81
N ARG A 68 -9.56 -5.35 3.66
CA ARG A 68 -8.81 -6.06 4.71
C ARG A 68 -8.00 -5.07 5.56
N GLY A 69 -7.86 -5.41 6.84
CA GLY A 69 -6.97 -4.68 7.73
C GLY A 69 -5.51 -4.85 7.30
N ILE A 70 -4.64 -3.95 7.74
CA ILE A 70 -3.22 -4.00 7.39
C ILE A 70 -2.60 -5.33 7.86
N ASP A 71 -2.85 -5.74 9.11
CA ASP A 71 -2.32 -6.98 9.67
C ASP A 71 -2.75 -8.20 8.83
N ASP A 72 -4.04 -8.29 8.47
CA ASP A 72 -4.56 -9.37 7.62
C ASP A 72 -3.85 -9.41 6.25
N VAL A 73 -3.58 -8.24 5.65
CA VAL A 73 -2.88 -8.15 4.36
C VAL A 73 -1.45 -8.69 4.48
N LEU A 74 -0.75 -8.39 5.57
CA LEU A 74 0.61 -8.87 5.80
C LEU A 74 0.65 -10.38 6.03
N ASP A 75 -0.34 -10.91 6.76
CA ASP A 75 -0.48 -12.35 6.96
C ASP A 75 -0.78 -13.09 5.64
N ILE A 76 -1.56 -12.47 4.74
CA ILE A 76 -1.90 -13.05 3.43
C ILE A 76 -0.72 -13.03 2.47
N LEU A 77 -0.04 -11.88 2.32
CA LEU A 77 0.96 -11.70 1.28
C LEU A 77 2.40 -12.02 1.73
N ALA A 78 2.66 -12.04 3.04
CA ALA A 78 3.96 -12.40 3.63
C ALA A 78 5.18 -11.64 3.07
N ILE A 79 5.01 -10.35 2.70
CA ILE A 79 6.07 -9.49 2.16
C ILE A 79 6.19 -8.16 2.93
N ASP A 80 7.34 -7.50 2.77
CA ASP A 80 7.69 -6.29 3.54
C ASP A 80 6.81 -5.09 3.18
N LEU A 81 6.18 -4.50 4.19
CA LEU A 81 5.35 -3.30 4.03
C LEU A 81 6.20 -2.03 3.91
N MET A 82 6.22 -1.44 2.72
CA MET A 82 6.89 -0.18 2.44
C MET A 82 6.05 1.04 2.82
N GLY A 83 4.72 0.90 2.83
CA GLY A 83 3.82 1.89 3.42
C GLY A 83 2.36 1.75 2.99
N VAL A 84 1.55 2.64 3.55
CA VAL A 84 0.11 2.67 3.33
C VAL A 84 -0.29 4.09 2.93
N VAL A 85 -0.96 4.22 1.79
CA VAL A 85 -1.48 5.49 1.30
C VAL A 85 -2.98 5.54 1.62
N PRO A 86 -3.44 6.47 2.46
CA PRO A 86 -4.86 6.59 2.77
C PRO A 86 -5.63 7.08 1.53
N GLU A 87 -6.91 6.77 1.47
CA GLU A 87 -7.81 7.36 0.47
C GLU A 87 -7.99 8.87 0.73
N ASP A 88 -7.78 9.70 -0.30
CA ASP A 88 -7.98 11.16 -0.24
C ASP A 88 -8.57 11.62 -1.58
N GLU A 89 -9.82 12.11 -1.56
CA GLU A 89 -10.55 12.55 -2.76
C GLU A 89 -9.83 13.68 -3.52
N ARG A 90 -8.99 14.45 -2.83
CA ARG A 90 -8.21 15.54 -3.43
C ARG A 90 -7.12 15.04 -4.38
N LEU A 91 -6.78 13.75 -4.36
CA LEU A 91 -5.85 13.16 -5.32
C LEU A 91 -6.32 13.34 -6.76
N MET A 92 -7.61 13.12 -7.03
CA MET A 92 -8.17 13.29 -8.37
C MET A 92 -8.00 14.73 -8.86
N LEU A 93 -8.31 15.70 -7.99
CA LEU A 93 -8.12 17.13 -8.28
C LEU A 93 -6.65 17.50 -8.53
N SER A 94 -5.71 16.84 -7.84
CA SER A 94 -4.28 17.09 -8.02
C SER A 94 -3.78 16.62 -9.39
N THR A 95 -4.25 15.45 -9.84
CA THR A 95 -3.96 14.89 -11.16
C THR A 95 -4.49 15.79 -12.27
N ASP A 96 -5.74 16.24 -12.17
CA ASP A 96 -6.36 17.13 -13.16
C ASP A 96 -5.64 18.47 -13.30
N ARG A 97 -5.04 18.96 -12.20
CA ARG A 97 -4.25 20.20 -12.18
C ARG A 97 -2.80 20.01 -12.63
N GLY A 98 -2.37 18.77 -12.94
CA GLY A 98 -1.00 18.45 -13.29
C GLY A 98 0.01 18.72 -12.17
N THR A 99 -0.45 18.80 -10.91
CA THR A 99 0.41 19.08 -9.75
C THR A 99 0.47 17.83 -8.87
N PRO A 100 1.64 17.20 -8.70
CA PRO A 100 1.77 16.02 -7.86
C PRO A 100 1.32 16.27 -6.42
N ALA A 101 0.46 15.39 -5.90
CA ALA A 101 -0.04 15.45 -4.53
C ALA A 101 1.07 15.47 -3.45
N ALA A 102 2.25 14.94 -3.78
CA ALA A 102 3.43 14.99 -2.92
C ALA A 102 3.90 16.43 -2.61
N PHE A 103 3.55 17.43 -3.43
CA PHE A 103 3.93 18.83 -3.23
C PHE A 103 2.90 19.63 -2.43
N ASP A 104 1.67 19.15 -2.30
CA ASP A 104 0.64 19.84 -1.51
C ASP A 104 0.78 19.50 -0.02
N ARG A 105 1.25 20.47 0.75
CA ARG A 105 1.41 20.37 2.22
C ARG A 105 0.10 20.12 2.97
N ARG A 106 -1.06 20.36 2.34
CA ARG A 106 -2.39 20.18 2.93
C ARG A 106 -2.98 18.79 2.70
N MET A 107 -2.34 17.97 1.86
CA MET A 107 -2.83 16.63 1.54
C MET A 107 -2.33 15.60 2.55
N SER A 108 -3.26 14.73 2.98
CA SER A 108 -2.97 13.71 4.00
C SER A 108 -1.98 12.65 3.49
N VAL A 109 -2.03 12.37 2.19
CA VAL A 109 -1.19 11.39 1.48
C VAL A 109 0.26 11.79 1.34
N ARG A 110 0.59 13.09 1.46
CA ARG A 110 1.96 13.60 1.31
C ARG A 110 2.94 12.87 2.21
N ARG A 111 2.58 12.75 3.50
CA ARG A 111 3.44 12.10 4.49
C ARG A 111 3.63 10.61 4.22
N ALA A 112 2.60 9.94 3.69
CA ALA A 112 2.71 8.54 3.27
C ALA A 112 3.74 8.40 2.14
N TYR A 113 3.65 9.23 1.09
CA TYR A 113 4.62 9.22 -0.01
C TYR A 113 6.05 9.54 0.44
N GLU A 114 6.24 10.55 1.30
CA GLU A 114 7.56 10.89 1.87
C GLU A 114 8.15 9.72 2.66
N ASN A 115 7.35 9.04 3.48
CA ASN A 115 7.80 7.90 4.27
C ASN A 115 8.16 6.69 3.39
N ILE A 116 7.34 6.39 2.37
CA ILE A 116 7.61 5.32 1.40
C ILE A 116 8.93 5.62 0.68
N ALA A 117 9.11 6.84 0.16
CA ALA A 117 10.35 7.24 -0.52
C ALA A 117 11.58 7.08 0.40
N ARG A 118 11.48 7.49 1.67
CA ARG A 118 12.56 7.30 2.65
C ARG A 118 12.90 5.83 2.88
N ARG A 119 11.91 4.94 2.99
CA ARG A 119 12.14 3.50 3.14
C ARG A 119 12.76 2.89 1.89
N VAL A 120 12.31 3.28 0.70
CA VAL A 120 12.93 2.86 -0.57
C VAL A 120 14.40 3.27 -0.62
N MET A 121 14.76 4.44 -0.09
CA MET A 121 16.15 4.87 0.06
C MET A 121 16.92 4.15 1.19
N GLY A 122 16.32 3.18 1.89
CA GLY A 122 16.96 2.39 2.95
C GLY A 122 16.88 3.01 4.35
N ASN A 123 16.12 4.09 4.54
CA ASN A 123 15.95 4.69 5.87
C ASN A 123 14.94 3.89 6.70
N ASN A 124 15.25 3.66 7.97
CA ASN A 124 14.31 3.06 8.91
C ASN A 124 13.30 4.11 9.39
N VAL A 125 12.08 4.06 8.84
CA VAL A 125 10.98 4.97 9.18
C VAL A 125 9.83 4.16 9.80
N PRO A 126 9.35 4.49 11.01
CA PRO A 126 8.21 3.82 11.62
C PRO A 126 6.97 3.88 10.72
N LEU A 127 6.24 2.77 10.61
CA LEU A 127 4.94 2.77 9.95
C LEU A 127 4.01 3.74 10.69
N THR A 128 3.24 4.52 9.94
CA THR A 128 2.27 5.43 10.52
C THR A 128 1.19 4.59 11.21
N ASP A 129 0.86 4.89 12.45
CA ASP A 129 -0.17 4.20 13.20
C ASP A 129 -1.55 4.50 12.60
N TYR A 130 -2.06 3.63 11.72
CA TYR A 130 -3.46 3.68 11.27
C TYR A 130 -4.40 3.08 12.34
N TYR A 131 -3.85 2.59 13.45
CA TYR A 131 -4.49 1.77 14.48
C TYR A 131 -5.31 2.52 15.53
N ARG A 132 -5.40 3.86 15.52
CA ARG A 132 -6.09 4.57 16.62
C ARG A 132 -7.58 4.79 16.33
N PRO A 133 -8.50 3.95 16.86
CA PRO A 133 -9.78 4.48 17.27
C PRO A 133 -9.48 5.54 18.33
N GLY A 134 -10.12 6.71 18.22
CA GLY A 134 -10.03 7.72 19.28
C GLY A 134 -10.32 7.08 20.64
N PHE A 135 -9.69 7.61 21.70
CA PHE A 135 -9.77 7.16 23.11
C PHE A 135 -11.13 6.59 23.57
N ARG A 136 -12.24 7.04 22.97
CA ARG A 136 -13.60 6.50 23.12
C ARG A 136 -13.79 5.02 22.75
N GLY A 137 -13.10 4.49 21.73
CA GLY A 137 -13.22 3.08 21.30
C GLY A 137 -12.53 2.09 22.24
N TRP A 138 -11.47 2.53 22.93
CA TRP A 138 -10.83 1.76 23.99
C TRP A 138 -11.69 1.71 25.25
N LEU A 139 -12.28 2.85 25.67
CA LEU A 139 -13.23 2.90 26.79
C LEU A 139 -14.48 2.04 26.55
N ALA A 140 -15.03 2.03 25.33
CA ALA A 140 -16.21 1.21 25.00
C ALA A 140 -15.93 -0.31 25.12
N ARG A 141 -14.68 -0.76 24.90
CA ARG A 141 -14.27 -2.16 25.06
C ARG A 141 -14.02 -2.57 26.52
N LEU A 142 -13.69 -1.61 27.39
CA LEU A 142 -13.47 -1.85 28.82
C LEU A 142 -14.77 -1.89 29.64
N PHE A 143 -15.83 -1.24 29.17
CA PHE A 143 -17.14 -1.21 29.83
C PHE A 143 -18.20 -2.09 29.13
N GLY A 144 -17.80 -2.88 28.14
CA GLY A 144 -18.68 -3.71 27.31
C GLY A 144 -18.46 -5.21 27.50
N ARG A 145 -18.58 -5.71 28.74
CA ARG A 145 -18.97 -7.09 29.08
C ARG A 145 -19.85 -7.05 30.31
#